data_AF-I0WFA6-F1
#
_entry.id   AF-I0WFA6-F1
#
_cell.length_a   1.000
_cell.length_b   1.000
_cell.length_c   1.000
_cell.angle_alpha   90.00
_cell.angle_beta   90.00
_cell.angle_gamma   90.00
#
_symmetry.space_group_name_H-M   'P 1'
#
loop_
_entity.id
_entity.type
_entity.pdbx_description
1 polymer ?
#
loop_
_entity_poly.entity_id
_entity_poly.type
_entity_poly.pdbx_seq_one_letter_code
_entity_poly.pdbx_strand_id
1 'polypeptide(L)'
;MSPTEFELIFVTPEVSGPGDTRIAAVEELLDIVVESHSGLTLATVTAEGDDAVTAALDAAAVLSSRGLPVVRSYPDLVTRQDIADRAEVSRQAVGNWVRGDRMQSDPFPAPVNLVGGGAWLWGDVVAWLRRQDYKIDDIEFPSMDDHVRIDAALVGAPRRTPKISGHLEAKVGFAPAVVGISRDWAGDSFQSSYALAV
;
A
#
# COMPACT_ATOMS: atom_id res chain seq x y z
N MET A 1 16.54 -16.05 17.34
CA MET A 1 15.85 -16.14 16.04
C MET A 1 16.55 -15.19 15.11
N SER A 2 16.78 -15.56 13.85
CA SER A 2 17.13 -14.56 12.84
C SER A 2 15.92 -13.65 12.65
N PRO A 3 16.10 -12.33 12.50
CA PRO A 3 14.97 -11.43 12.26
C PRO A 3 14.30 -11.77 10.93
N THR A 4 12.99 -11.54 10.86
CA THR A 4 12.19 -11.79 9.65
C THR A 4 12.30 -10.58 8.74
N GLU A 5 12.50 -10.81 7.45
CA GLU A 5 12.55 -9.77 6.43
C GLU A 5 11.16 -9.47 5.89
N PHE A 6 10.81 -8.18 5.78
CA PHE A 6 9.52 -7.70 5.32
C PHE A 6 9.66 -6.75 4.14
N GLU A 7 8.77 -6.86 3.16
CA GLU A 7 8.56 -5.83 2.15
C GLU A 7 7.47 -4.87 2.62
N LEU A 8 7.81 -3.58 2.66
CA LEU A 8 6.98 -2.52 3.23
C LEU A 8 6.84 -1.39 2.22
N ILE A 9 5.60 -0.99 1.92
CA ILE A 9 5.35 0.13 1.02
C ILE A 9 4.78 1.30 1.81
N PHE A 10 5.37 2.47 1.64
CA PHE A 10 4.96 3.70 2.29
C PHE A 10 4.61 4.78 1.27
N VAL A 11 3.58 5.57 1.59
CA VAL A 11 3.37 6.84 0.91
C VAL A 11 4.28 7.88 1.54
N THR A 12 5.05 8.58 0.70
CA THR A 12 5.92 9.68 1.13
C THR A 12 5.58 10.98 0.38
N PRO A 13 6.06 12.14 0.83
CA PRO A 13 5.98 13.37 0.05
C PRO A 13 6.69 13.22 -1.30
N GLU A 14 6.27 14.04 -2.26
CA GLU A 14 6.84 14.06 -3.60
C GLU A 14 8.37 14.20 -3.59
N VAL A 15 9.01 13.43 -4.46
CA VAL A 15 10.45 13.50 -4.74
C VAL A 15 10.69 14.19 -6.08
N SER A 16 11.84 14.87 -6.20
CA SER A 16 12.17 15.65 -7.39
C SER A 16 12.48 14.79 -8.63
N GLY A 17 12.60 13.47 -8.42
CA GLY A 17 12.92 12.46 -9.42
C GLY A 17 13.95 11.45 -8.87
N PRO A 18 14.48 10.55 -9.72
CA PRO A 18 15.43 9.52 -9.30
C PRO A 18 16.74 10.06 -8.69
N GLY A 19 17.12 11.30 -8.99
CA GLY A 19 18.32 11.96 -8.44
C GLY A 19 18.08 12.74 -7.15
N ASP A 20 16.92 12.59 -6.50
CA ASP A 20 16.62 13.26 -5.24
C ASP A 20 17.59 12.78 -4.14
N THR A 21 18.34 13.71 -3.55
CA THR A 21 19.42 13.39 -2.60
C THR A 21 18.92 12.70 -1.33
N ARG A 22 17.61 12.83 -1.02
CA ARG A 22 16.99 12.14 0.11
C ARG A 22 16.88 10.63 -0.14
N ILE A 23 16.69 10.20 -1.39
CA ILE A 23 16.63 8.78 -1.77
C ILE A 23 18.02 8.16 -1.53
N ALA A 24 19.06 8.76 -2.10
CA ALA A 24 20.44 8.31 -1.92
C ALA A 24 20.85 8.24 -0.42
N ALA A 25 20.39 9.19 0.40
CA ALA A 25 20.67 9.18 1.84
C ALA A 25 19.96 8.06 2.61
N VAL A 26 18.88 7.48 2.07
CA VAL A 26 18.18 6.31 2.64
C VAL A 26 18.78 5.01 2.11
N GLU A 27 19.15 4.96 0.82
CA GLU A 27 19.81 3.79 0.19
C GLU A 27 21.10 3.37 0.92
N GLU A 28 21.77 4.29 1.62
CA GLU A 28 22.92 3.98 2.49
C GLU A 28 22.57 3.10 3.71
N LEU A 29 21.29 2.99 4.06
CA LEU A 29 20.80 2.37 5.30
C LEU A 29 19.76 1.28 5.09
N LEU A 30 18.97 1.38 4.03
CA LEU A 30 17.87 0.49 3.71
C LEU A 30 17.90 0.16 2.23
N ASP A 31 17.50 -1.06 1.89
CA ASP A 31 17.12 -1.36 0.52
C ASP A 31 15.78 -0.67 0.22
N ILE A 32 15.80 0.28 -0.71
CA ILE A 32 14.66 1.13 -1.04
C ILE A 32 14.53 1.31 -2.55
N VAL A 33 13.30 1.24 -3.02
CA VAL A 33 12.90 1.68 -4.35
C VAL A 33 11.84 2.77 -4.19
N VAL A 34 12.05 3.91 -4.86
CA VAL A 34 11.08 5.00 -4.88
C VAL A 34 10.49 5.17 -6.27
N GLU A 35 9.17 5.10 -6.36
CA GLU A 35 8.43 5.39 -7.58
C GLU A 35 7.46 6.55 -7.36
N SER A 36 7.09 7.22 -8.45
CA SER A 36 6.10 8.30 -8.41
C SER A 36 5.20 8.22 -9.64
N HIS A 37 3.90 8.11 -9.40
CA HIS A 37 2.90 8.02 -10.45
C HIS A 37 1.65 8.81 -10.05
N SER A 38 1.16 9.67 -10.97
CA SER A 38 -0.07 10.45 -10.77
C SER A 38 -0.16 11.23 -9.45
N GLY A 39 0.98 11.75 -8.97
CA GLY A 39 1.06 12.51 -7.72
C GLY A 39 1.09 11.65 -6.44
N LEU A 40 1.21 10.33 -6.58
CA LEU A 40 1.47 9.41 -5.48
C LEU A 40 2.93 8.95 -5.54
N THR A 41 3.69 9.23 -4.48
CA THR A 41 5.07 8.74 -4.32
C THR A 41 5.07 7.57 -3.35
N LEU A 42 5.58 6.44 -3.80
CA LEU A 42 5.70 5.21 -3.02
C LEU A 42 7.18 4.91 -2.77
N ALA A 43 7.48 4.57 -1.52
CA ALA A 43 8.77 4.02 -1.12
C ALA A 43 8.55 2.57 -0.70
N THR A 44 9.04 1.63 -1.50
CA THR A 44 9.11 0.21 -1.17
C THR A 44 10.43 -0.04 -0.47
N VAL A 45 10.39 -0.63 0.72
CA VAL A 45 11.54 -0.85 1.59
C VAL A 45 11.55 -2.30 2.02
N THR A 46 12.73 -2.92 1.97
CA THR A 46 12.98 -4.21 2.62
C THR A 46 13.60 -3.95 3.98
N ALA A 47 12.97 -4.45 5.04
CA ALA A 47 13.43 -4.24 6.42
C ALA A 47 13.25 -5.48 7.29
N GLU A 48 14.20 -5.68 8.19
CA GLU A 48 14.17 -6.74 9.19
C GLU A 48 13.40 -6.31 10.45
N GLY A 49 12.68 -7.23 11.07
CA GLY A 49 12.05 -7.02 12.38
C GLY A 49 11.50 -8.29 13.01
N ASP A 50 11.09 -8.16 14.28
CA ASP A 50 10.40 -9.24 15.00
C ASP A 50 8.96 -9.44 14.50
N ASP A 51 8.33 -8.36 14.03
CA ASP A 51 7.04 -8.34 13.35
C ASP A 51 6.97 -7.19 12.33
N ALA A 52 5.96 -7.26 11.44
CA ALA A 52 5.78 -6.28 10.36
C ALA A 52 5.60 -4.85 10.89
N VAL A 53 4.95 -4.68 12.04
CA VAL A 53 4.70 -3.36 12.64
C VAL A 53 6.00 -2.74 13.13
N THR A 54 6.83 -3.52 13.82
CA THR A 54 8.13 -3.09 14.34
C THR A 54 9.07 -2.74 13.20
N ALA A 55 9.20 -3.64 12.20
CA ALA A 55 9.99 -3.39 10.99
C ALA A 55 9.54 -2.09 10.30
N ALA A 56 8.23 -1.88 10.17
CA ALA A 56 7.68 -0.70 9.54
C ALA A 56 7.94 0.60 10.29
N LEU A 57 7.84 0.60 11.62
CA LEU A 57 8.07 1.80 12.42
C LEU A 57 9.56 2.16 12.46
N ASP A 58 10.45 1.17 12.50
CA ASP A 58 11.89 1.39 12.43
C ASP A 58 12.30 1.92 11.05
N ALA A 59 11.78 1.32 9.96
CA ALA A 59 11.97 1.83 8.60
C ALA A 59 11.43 3.28 8.45
N ALA A 60 10.22 3.56 8.96
CA ALA A 60 9.63 4.89 8.93
C ALA A 60 10.46 5.94 9.70
N ALA A 61 11.09 5.55 10.81
CA ALA A 61 11.99 6.42 11.56
C ALA A 61 13.26 6.75 10.77
N VAL A 62 13.86 5.75 10.10
CA VAL A 62 15.01 5.94 9.21
C VAL A 62 14.65 6.89 8.06
N LEU A 63 13.56 6.61 7.34
CA LEU A 63 13.05 7.45 6.24
C LEU A 63 12.84 8.91 6.70
N SER A 64 12.19 9.09 7.85
CA SER A 64 11.94 10.42 8.43
C SER A 64 13.22 11.15 8.78
N SER A 65 14.23 10.44 9.30
CA SER A 65 15.53 11.03 9.66
C SER A 65 16.31 11.57 8.45
N ARG A 66 15.99 11.07 7.25
CA ARG A 66 16.62 11.45 5.97
C ARG A 66 15.74 12.37 5.11
N GLY A 67 14.65 12.89 5.67
CA GLY A 67 13.79 13.87 5.00
C GLY A 67 12.73 13.27 4.08
N LEU A 68 12.45 11.97 4.21
CA LEU A 68 11.34 11.27 3.56
C LEU A 68 10.32 10.80 4.62
N PRO A 69 9.63 11.70 5.33
CA PRO A 69 8.70 11.28 6.36
C PRO A 69 7.56 10.45 5.76
N VAL A 70 7.26 9.31 6.38
CA VAL A 70 6.14 8.46 5.97
C VAL A 70 4.82 9.14 6.29
N VAL A 71 3.90 9.18 5.32
CA VAL A 71 2.54 9.71 5.48
C VAL A 71 1.59 8.64 6.00
N ARG A 72 1.67 7.44 5.42
CA ARG A 72 0.92 6.24 5.77
C ARG A 72 1.57 5.03 5.12
N SER A 73 1.25 3.84 5.59
CA SER A 73 1.51 2.61 4.84
C SER A 73 0.63 2.54 3.59
N TYR A 74 1.08 1.72 2.63
CA TYR A 74 0.40 1.46 1.37
C TYR A 74 0.19 -0.05 1.22
N PRO A 75 -1.06 -0.54 1.34
CA PRO A 75 -1.34 -1.95 1.09
C PRO A 75 -1.07 -2.32 -0.36
N ASP A 76 -0.26 -3.36 -0.59
CA ASP A 76 0.03 -3.90 -1.92
C ASP A 76 -1.19 -4.65 -2.46
N LEU A 77 -2.10 -3.90 -3.08
CA LEU A 77 -3.32 -4.41 -3.65
C LEU A 77 -3.09 -4.84 -5.10
N VAL A 78 -3.37 -6.11 -5.37
CA VAL A 78 -3.13 -6.76 -6.66
C VAL A 78 -4.44 -7.20 -7.31
N THR A 79 -4.52 -7.05 -8.63
CA THR A 79 -5.59 -7.62 -9.45
C THR A 79 -5.29 -9.07 -9.81
N ARG A 80 -6.23 -9.77 -10.47
CA ARG A 80 -5.99 -11.12 -10.99
C ARG A 80 -4.86 -11.20 -12.02
N GLN A 81 -4.63 -10.11 -12.75
CA GLN A 81 -3.55 -10.06 -13.74
C GLN A 81 -2.21 -9.93 -13.02
N ASP A 82 -2.11 -9.00 -12.06
CA ASP A 82 -0.90 -8.82 -11.26
C ASP A 82 -0.52 -10.11 -10.51
N ILE A 83 -1.49 -10.81 -9.93
CA ILE A 83 -1.27 -12.12 -9.28
C ILE A 83 -0.75 -13.16 -10.29
N ALA A 84 -1.30 -13.19 -11.50
CA ALA A 84 -0.89 -14.13 -12.52
C ALA A 84 0.55 -13.87 -12.95
N ASP A 85 0.91 -12.60 -13.15
CA ASP A 85 2.24 -12.18 -13.56
C ASP A 85 3.27 -12.46 -12.45
N ARG A 86 2.98 -12.06 -11.20
CA ARG A 86 3.89 -12.25 -10.06
C ARG A 86 4.05 -13.70 -9.63
N ALA A 87 3.01 -14.52 -9.76
CA ALA A 87 3.07 -15.95 -9.44
C ALA A 87 3.46 -16.83 -10.64
N GLU A 88 3.78 -16.23 -11.79
CA GLU A 88 4.15 -16.90 -13.05
C GLU A 88 3.13 -17.97 -13.50
N VAL A 89 1.84 -17.67 -13.35
CA VAL A 89 0.73 -18.53 -13.78
C VAL A 89 -0.15 -17.82 -14.81
N SER A 90 -1.08 -18.56 -15.43
CA SER A 90 -2.08 -17.93 -16.28
C SER A 90 -3.14 -17.20 -15.47
N ARG A 91 -3.66 -16.07 -15.99
CA ARG A 91 -4.84 -15.39 -15.44
C ARG A 91 -6.06 -16.33 -15.30
N GLN A 92 -6.18 -17.34 -16.17
CA GLN A 92 -7.23 -18.35 -16.07
C GLN A 92 -7.05 -19.22 -14.81
N ALA A 93 -5.82 -19.60 -14.45
CA ALA A 93 -5.54 -20.34 -13.23
C ALA A 93 -6.00 -19.56 -11.99
N VAL A 94 -5.63 -18.27 -11.90
CA VAL A 94 -6.10 -17.37 -10.83
C VAL A 94 -7.62 -17.29 -10.80
N GLY A 95 -8.26 -17.18 -11.98
CA GLY A 95 -9.72 -17.17 -12.08
C GLY A 95 -10.38 -18.45 -11.52
N ASN A 96 -9.75 -19.61 -11.71
CA ASN A 96 -10.24 -20.88 -11.16
C ASN A 96 -10.10 -20.93 -9.63
N TRP A 97 -9.02 -20.37 -9.06
CA TRP A 97 -8.83 -20.28 -7.61
C TRP A 97 -9.90 -19.38 -6.97
N VAL A 98 -10.12 -18.18 -7.53
CA VAL A 98 -11.09 -17.21 -7.04
C VAL A 98 -12.53 -17.76 -7.03
N ARG A 99 -12.90 -18.60 -8.01
CA ARG A 99 -14.23 -19.24 -8.06
C ARG A 99 -14.35 -20.48 -7.17
N GLY A 100 -13.25 -20.97 -6.60
CA GLY A 100 -13.23 -22.26 -5.91
C GLY A 100 -13.38 -23.46 -6.85
N ASP A 101 -13.12 -23.29 -8.15
CA ASP A 101 -13.13 -24.42 -9.10
C ASP A 101 -11.95 -25.38 -8.83
N ARG A 102 -10.92 -24.90 -8.12
CA ARG A 102 -9.75 -25.65 -7.64
C ARG A 102 -9.47 -25.30 -6.18
N MET A 103 -8.83 -26.23 -5.45
CA MET A 103 -8.35 -26.02 -4.06
C MET A 103 -9.48 -25.67 -3.07
N GLN A 104 -10.64 -26.31 -3.20
CA GLN A 104 -11.83 -26.05 -2.38
C GLN A 104 -11.63 -26.24 -0.87
N SER A 105 -10.68 -27.08 -0.46
CA SER A 105 -10.37 -27.32 0.95
C SER A 105 -9.56 -26.21 1.62
N ASP A 106 -8.87 -25.37 0.84
CA ASP A 106 -8.17 -24.16 1.32
C ASP A 106 -8.49 -23.01 0.35
N PRO A 107 -9.60 -22.30 0.60
CA PRO A 107 -10.13 -21.32 -0.35
C PRO A 107 -9.16 -20.18 -0.59
N PHE A 108 -9.16 -19.67 -1.83
CA PHE A 108 -8.41 -18.47 -2.18
C PHE A 108 -8.87 -17.28 -1.31
N PRO A 109 -7.97 -16.35 -0.92
CA PRO A 109 -8.32 -15.22 -0.07
C PRO A 109 -9.49 -14.38 -0.63
N ALA A 110 -10.28 -13.82 0.27
CA ALA A 110 -11.31 -12.86 -0.11
C ALA A 110 -10.64 -11.56 -0.60
N PRO A 111 -11.22 -10.87 -1.60
CA PRO A 111 -10.70 -9.57 -2.03
C PRO A 111 -10.93 -8.52 -0.94
N VAL A 112 -9.95 -7.63 -0.76
CA VAL A 112 -10.05 -6.45 0.12
C VAL A 112 -10.98 -5.39 -0.49
N ASN A 113 -11.06 -5.33 -1.81
CA ASN A 113 -11.91 -4.39 -2.55
C ASN A 113 -12.53 -5.07 -3.78
N LEU A 114 -13.77 -4.71 -4.15
CA LEU A 114 -14.48 -5.32 -5.28
C LEU A 114 -14.32 -4.56 -6.62
N VAL A 115 -13.65 -3.40 -6.63
CA VAL A 115 -13.37 -2.63 -7.84
C VAL A 115 -12.61 -3.48 -8.86
N GLY A 116 -12.94 -3.32 -10.15
CA GLY A 116 -12.26 -4.02 -11.24
C GLY A 116 -12.44 -5.55 -11.24
N GLY A 117 -13.42 -6.09 -10.48
CA GLY A 117 -13.61 -7.54 -10.34
C GLY A 117 -12.82 -8.17 -9.19
N GLY A 118 -12.25 -7.34 -8.31
CA GLY A 118 -11.54 -7.73 -7.10
C GLY A 118 -10.11 -7.20 -7.06
N ALA A 119 -9.70 -6.73 -5.89
CA ALA A 119 -8.31 -6.48 -5.52
C ALA A 119 -8.00 -7.21 -4.21
N TRP A 120 -6.89 -7.93 -4.17
CA TRP A 120 -6.44 -8.74 -3.04
C TRP A 120 -5.20 -8.12 -2.42
N LEU A 121 -4.98 -8.36 -1.14
CA LEU A 121 -3.71 -8.04 -0.52
C LEU A 121 -2.67 -9.07 -0.96
N TRP A 122 -1.54 -8.63 -1.49
CA TRP A 122 -0.49 -9.53 -1.97
C TRP A 122 0.02 -10.47 -0.87
N GLY A 123 0.19 -9.98 0.36
CA GLY A 123 0.58 -10.80 1.52
C GLY A 123 -0.36 -11.99 1.77
N ASP A 124 -1.67 -11.80 1.68
CA ASP A 124 -2.66 -12.88 1.83
C ASP A 124 -2.54 -13.90 0.68
N VAL A 125 -2.28 -13.41 -0.54
CA VAL A 125 -2.08 -14.26 -1.72
C VAL A 125 -0.81 -15.08 -1.59
N VAL A 126 0.31 -14.49 -1.17
CA VAL A 126 1.59 -15.18 -0.93
C VAL A 126 1.43 -16.24 0.15
N ALA A 127 0.79 -15.91 1.27
CA ALA A 127 0.53 -16.86 2.35
C ALA A 127 -0.31 -18.05 1.86
N TRP A 128 -1.30 -17.82 1.00
CA TRP A 128 -2.08 -18.89 0.37
C TRP A 128 -1.23 -19.71 -0.61
N LEU A 129 -0.47 -19.06 -1.50
CA LEU A 129 0.40 -19.71 -2.48
C LEU A 129 1.42 -20.65 -1.82
N ARG A 130 2.05 -20.21 -0.72
CA ARG A 130 2.98 -21.04 0.08
C ARG A 130 2.32 -22.31 0.61
N ARG A 131 1.07 -22.23 1.09
CA ARG A 131 0.30 -23.41 1.54
C ARG A 131 -0.09 -24.35 0.40
N GLN A 132 -0.12 -23.84 -0.82
CA GLN A 132 -0.36 -24.62 -2.05
C GLN A 132 0.94 -25.10 -2.71
N ASP A 133 2.08 -25.06 -2.00
CA ASP A 133 3.41 -25.49 -2.45
C ASP A 133 3.96 -24.71 -3.68
N TYR A 134 3.49 -23.48 -3.91
CA TYR A 134 4.11 -22.59 -4.88
C TYR A 134 5.42 -22.01 -4.33
N LYS A 135 6.43 -21.92 -5.21
CA LYS A 135 7.72 -21.31 -4.88
C LYS A 135 7.60 -19.80 -4.97
N ILE A 136 7.62 -19.13 -3.83
CA ILE A 136 7.64 -17.67 -3.67
C ILE A 136 8.81 -17.35 -2.74
N ASP A 137 9.42 -16.19 -2.92
CA ASP A 137 10.54 -15.72 -2.09
C ASP A 137 10.17 -15.69 -0.60
N ASP A 138 11.17 -15.82 0.27
CA ASP A 138 11.03 -15.91 1.74
C ASP A 138 10.97 -14.54 2.41
N ILE A 139 10.25 -13.61 1.78
CA ILE A 139 9.98 -12.26 2.31
C ILE A 139 8.54 -12.19 2.82
N GLU A 140 8.33 -11.61 3.98
CA GLU A 140 7.00 -11.46 4.57
C GLU A 140 6.36 -10.11 4.21
N PHE A 141 5.04 -10.06 4.31
CA PHE A 141 4.25 -8.89 3.95
C PHE A 141 3.30 -8.52 5.09
N PRO A 142 3.04 -7.22 5.35
CA PRO A 142 2.06 -6.81 6.34
C PRO A 142 0.67 -7.35 6.02
N SER A 143 -0.04 -7.81 7.06
CA SER A 143 -1.48 -8.05 6.96
C SER A 143 -2.25 -6.73 6.95
N MET A 144 -3.56 -6.78 6.66
CA MET A 144 -4.40 -5.59 6.76
C MET A 144 -4.48 -5.05 8.20
N ASP A 145 -4.41 -5.91 9.21
CA ASP A 145 -4.36 -5.49 10.62
C ASP A 145 -3.03 -4.76 10.92
N ASP A 146 -1.92 -5.25 10.38
CA ASP A 146 -0.62 -4.58 10.51
C ASP A 146 -0.65 -3.19 9.87
N HIS A 147 -1.20 -3.04 8.66
CA HIS A 147 -1.39 -1.74 8.03
C HIS A 147 -2.17 -0.76 8.92
N VAL A 148 -3.27 -1.21 9.54
CA VAL A 148 -4.06 -0.39 10.47
C VAL A 148 -3.23 0.00 11.69
N ARG A 149 -2.47 -0.93 12.28
CA ARG A 149 -1.61 -0.67 13.45
C ARG A 149 -0.46 0.28 13.13
N ILE A 150 0.17 0.11 11.97
CA ILE A 150 1.23 0.99 11.47
C ILE A 150 0.68 2.40 11.29
N ASP A 151 -0.44 2.55 10.57
CA ASP A 151 -1.04 3.86 10.31
C ASP A 151 -1.49 4.55 11.61
N ALA A 152 -2.06 3.81 12.55
CA ALA A 152 -2.42 4.33 13.87
C ALA A 152 -1.20 4.86 14.64
N ALA A 153 -0.08 4.12 14.63
CA ALA A 153 1.16 4.53 15.26
C ALA A 153 1.78 5.76 14.58
N LEU A 154 1.73 5.85 13.25
CA LEU A 154 2.21 7.00 12.47
C LEU A 154 1.41 8.28 12.76
N VAL A 155 0.10 8.18 12.94
CA VAL A 155 -0.76 9.32 13.32
C VAL A 155 -0.44 9.81 14.74
N GLY A 156 -0.15 8.89 15.66
CA GLY A 156 0.20 9.21 17.06
C GLY A 156 1.61 9.78 17.26
N ALA A 157 2.51 9.61 16.27
CA ALA A 157 3.88 10.08 16.38
C ALA A 157 3.95 11.62 16.29
N PRO A 158 4.74 12.29 17.17
CA PRO A 158 4.92 13.73 17.09
C PRO A 158 5.55 14.10 15.75
N ARG A 159 4.79 14.78 14.88
CA ARG A 159 5.29 15.30 13.61
C ARG A 159 6.40 16.30 13.92
N ARG A 160 7.65 15.96 13.64
CA ARG A 160 8.73 16.96 13.59
C ARG A 160 8.45 17.86 12.40
N THR A 161 7.76 18.97 12.63
CA THR A 161 7.62 20.02 11.62
C THR A 161 9.04 20.51 11.30
N PRO A 162 9.49 20.44 10.03
CA PRO A 162 10.71 21.11 9.64
C PRO A 162 10.55 22.57 10.01
N LYS A 163 11.45 23.13 10.83
CA LYS A 163 11.54 24.59 10.98
C LYS A 163 11.96 25.13 9.62
N ILE A 164 11.01 25.57 8.81
CA ILE A 164 11.28 26.37 7.63
C ILE A 164 11.72 27.74 8.15
N SER A 165 13.00 27.90 8.46
CA SER A 165 13.61 29.21 8.66
C SER A 165 13.81 29.86 7.30
N GLY A 166 12.70 30.33 6.71
CA GLY A 166 12.67 31.05 5.45
C GLY A 166 11.35 31.82 5.36
N HIS A 167 11.46 33.15 5.36
CA HIS A 167 10.32 34.06 5.26
C HIS A 167 9.68 33.94 3.87
N LEU A 168 8.63 33.13 3.74
CA LEU A 168 7.78 33.10 2.55
C LEU A 168 6.52 33.91 2.84
N GLU A 169 6.45 35.12 2.29
CA GLU A 169 5.20 35.88 2.22
C GLU A 169 4.21 35.11 1.33
N ALA A 170 3.32 34.34 1.96
CA ALA A 170 2.19 33.74 1.26
C ALA A 170 1.15 34.83 0.97
N LYS A 171 1.04 35.25 -0.30
CA LYS A 171 -0.18 35.91 -0.79
C LYS A 171 -1.30 34.87 -0.82
N VAL A 172 -2.09 34.83 0.26
CA VAL A 172 -3.29 34.00 0.36
C VAL A 172 -4.36 34.61 -0.54
N GLY A 173 -4.58 34.00 -1.70
CA GLY A 173 -5.72 34.26 -2.57
C GLY A 173 -6.50 32.96 -2.79
N PHE A 174 -7.19 32.48 -1.76
CA PHE A 174 -8.16 31.38 -1.90
C PHE A 174 -9.53 31.88 -1.46
N ALA A 175 -10.40 32.16 -2.43
CA ALA A 175 -11.81 32.37 -2.18
C ALA A 175 -12.49 30.98 -2.05
N PRO A 176 -13.15 30.66 -0.92
CA PRO A 176 -13.85 29.39 -0.80
C PRO A 176 -15.12 29.45 -1.64
N ALA A 177 -15.18 28.64 -2.71
CA ALA A 177 -16.45 28.33 -3.36
C ALA A 177 -17.24 27.40 -2.43
N VAL A 178 -18.21 27.96 -1.71
CA VAL A 178 -19.20 27.17 -0.95
C VAL A 178 -20.14 26.52 -1.97
N VAL A 179 -19.85 25.26 -2.33
CA VAL A 179 -20.81 24.42 -3.05
C VAL A 179 -21.76 23.83 -2.01
N GLY A 180 -23.00 24.30 -1.99
CA GLY A 180 -24.05 23.79 -1.11
C GLY A 180 -24.35 22.33 -1.43
N ILE A 181 -24.10 21.44 -0.48
CA ILE A 181 -24.51 20.04 -0.56
C ILE A 181 -25.96 19.96 -0.07
N SER A 182 -26.91 19.80 -1.00
CA SER A 182 -28.28 19.40 -0.66
C SER A 182 -28.26 17.95 -0.18
N ARG A 183 -28.78 17.70 1.03
CA ARG A 183 -29.01 16.36 1.57
C ARG A 183 -30.49 16.02 1.40
N ASP A 184 -30.80 15.25 0.36
CA ASP A 184 -32.05 14.49 0.31
C ASP A 184 -31.70 13.00 0.37
N TRP A 185 -31.90 12.43 1.56
CA TRP A 185 -31.94 10.99 1.76
C TRP A 185 -33.38 10.53 1.49
N ALA A 186 -33.57 9.76 0.42
CA ALA A 186 -34.82 9.06 0.17
C ALA A 186 -34.54 7.68 -0.45
N GLY A 187 -34.90 6.64 0.28
CA GLY A 187 -35.44 5.41 -0.30
C GLY A 187 -34.49 4.22 -0.42
N ASP A 188 -34.78 3.20 0.39
CA ASP A 188 -34.40 1.81 0.18
C ASP A 188 -34.73 1.35 -1.25
N SER A 189 -33.74 0.83 -1.97
CA SER A 189 -33.80 -0.43 -2.73
C SER A 189 -32.61 -0.56 -3.67
N PHE A 190 -31.92 -1.70 -3.58
CA PHE A 190 -30.85 -2.09 -4.48
C PHE A 190 -31.44 -3.06 -5.51
N GLN A 191 -31.72 -2.58 -6.72
CA GLN A 191 -31.87 -3.45 -7.89
C GLN A 191 -30.85 -3.06 -8.96
N SER A 192 -30.09 -4.07 -9.35
CA SER A 192 -29.03 -4.04 -10.36
C SER A 192 -29.64 -4.07 -11.76
N SER A 193 -29.16 -3.18 -12.62
CA SER A 193 -29.17 -3.42 -14.07
C SER A 193 -27.96 -2.75 -14.71
N TYR A 194 -27.01 -3.59 -15.14
CA TYR A 194 -25.92 -3.21 -16.03
C TYR A 194 -26.50 -2.77 -17.38
N ALA A 195 -26.10 -1.58 -17.85
CA ALA A 195 -26.18 -1.21 -19.26
C ALA A 195 -24.76 -0.92 -19.76
N LEU A 196 -24.26 -1.83 -20.59
CA LEU A 196 -23.10 -1.61 -21.46
C LEU A 196 -23.45 -0.50 -22.46
N ALA A 197 -22.56 0.46 -22.65
CA ALA A 197 -22.57 1.35 -23.79
C ALA A 197 -21.19 1.30 -24.45
N VAL A 198 -21.17 0.56 -25.57
CA VAL A 198 -20.31 0.56 -26.78
C VAL A 198 -18.92 1.18 -26.67
#